data_AF-A0AA87ZI81-F1
#
_entry.id   AF-A0AA87ZI81-F1
#
_cell.length_a   1.000
_cell.length_b   1.000
_cell.length_c   1.000
_cell.angle_alpha   90.00
_cell.angle_beta   90.00
_cell.angle_gamma   90.00
#
_symmetry.space_group_name_H-M   'P 1'
#
loop_
_entity.id
_entity.type
_entity.pdbx_description
1 polymer ?
#
loop_
_entity_poly.entity_id
_entity_poly.type
_entity_poly.pdbx_seq_one_letter_code
_entity_poly.pdbx_strand_id
1 'polypeptide(L)'
;MVAFAGRKYAARSLPVFVADNTNTITSFTLVLEFQSGTLQNLYWKKFGCDKCSSGGTFVCLNNQDCAVPSSKCKSLGGTFDCNLTVQLAFSGTDKNLDALNSWYEVKNLRQYSLFRLFSNVRDSIMGKYLF
;
A
#
# COMPACT_ATOMS: atom_id res chain seq x y z
N MET A 1 -17.42 -9.94 2.71
CA MET A 1 -17.86 -9.03 1.64
C MET A 1 -17.11 -9.45 0.37
N VAL A 2 -17.78 -9.95 -0.67
CA VAL A 2 -17.11 -10.36 -1.93
C VAL A 2 -17.63 -9.44 -3.03
N ALA A 3 -16.76 -8.58 -3.55
CA ALA A 3 -17.07 -7.75 -4.70
C ALA A 3 -17.16 -8.66 -5.93
N PHE A 4 -18.38 -8.85 -6.42
CA PHE A 4 -18.69 -9.65 -7.59
C PHE A 4 -18.26 -8.89 -8.85
N ALA A 5 -17.22 -9.35 -9.53
CA ALA A 5 -16.69 -8.74 -10.75
C ALA A 5 -17.01 -9.62 -11.97
N GLY A 6 -18.31 -9.76 -12.31
CA GLY A 6 -18.79 -10.26 -13.61
C GLY A 6 -18.30 -11.64 -14.11
N ARG A 7 -17.52 -12.39 -13.31
CA ARG A 7 -16.96 -13.71 -13.62
C ARG A 7 -17.14 -14.65 -12.42
N LYS A 8 -17.24 -15.97 -12.68
CA LYS A 8 -17.37 -17.01 -11.65
C LYS A 8 -16.28 -16.93 -10.56
N TYR A 9 -15.11 -16.38 -10.90
CA TYR A 9 -14.02 -16.07 -9.98
C TYR A 9 -13.65 -14.59 -10.10
N ALA A 10 -13.72 -13.86 -8.99
CA ALA A 10 -13.11 -12.54 -8.90
C ALA A 10 -11.58 -12.68 -8.99
N ALA A 11 -10.92 -11.70 -9.60
CA ALA A 11 -9.46 -11.61 -9.54
C ALA A 11 -9.02 -11.51 -8.07
N ARG A 12 -8.00 -12.28 -7.68
CA ARG A 12 -7.49 -12.35 -6.30
C ARG A 12 -6.00 -12.11 -6.31
N SER A 13 -5.52 -11.30 -5.36
CA SER A 13 -4.09 -11.17 -5.13
C SER A 13 -3.54 -12.40 -4.42
N LEU A 14 -2.27 -12.70 -4.64
CA LEU A 14 -1.55 -13.63 -3.77
C LEU A 14 -1.45 -13.07 -2.34
N PRO A 15 -1.44 -13.93 -1.31
CA PRO A 15 -1.16 -13.50 0.06
C PRO A 15 0.20 -12.80 0.13
N VAL A 16 0.28 -11.74 0.93
CA VAL A 16 1.53 -11.03 1.22
C VAL A 16 1.77 -11.05 2.72
N PHE A 17 3.03 -11.11 3.12
CA PHE A 17 3.41 -10.97 4.52
C PHE A 17 3.03 -9.56 5.00
N VAL A 18 2.34 -9.47 6.13
CA VAL A 18 1.90 -8.19 6.70
C VAL A 18 2.65 -7.89 8.00
N ALA A 19 2.62 -8.81 8.95
CA ALA A 19 3.27 -8.64 10.24
C ALA A 19 3.53 -10.00 10.92
N ASP A 20 4.51 -10.00 11.81
CA ASP A 20 4.74 -11.02 12.83
C ASP A 20 5.10 -10.36 14.18
N ASN A 21 5.50 -11.16 15.16
CA ASN A 21 5.88 -10.70 16.50
C ASN A 21 7.10 -9.77 16.51
N THR A 22 7.89 -9.77 15.44
CA THR A 22 9.17 -9.07 15.34
C THR A 22 9.13 -7.88 14.40
N ASN A 23 8.37 -7.95 13.31
CA ASN A 23 8.35 -6.97 12.23
C ASN A 23 6.95 -6.77 11.67
N THR A 24 6.63 -5.53 11.31
CA THR A 24 5.37 -5.12 10.69
C THR A 24 5.65 -4.28 9.45
N ILE A 25 5.10 -4.68 8.31
CA ILE A 25 5.12 -3.87 7.09
C ILE A 25 3.92 -2.92 7.13
N THR A 26 4.19 -1.62 7.02
CA THR A 26 3.18 -0.58 7.20
C THR A 26 2.72 0.04 5.88
N SER A 27 3.47 -0.14 4.78
CA SER A 27 3.15 0.44 3.48
C SER A 27 3.12 -0.62 2.39
N PHE A 28 1.95 -0.75 1.74
CA PHE A 28 1.74 -1.63 0.62
C PHE A 28 1.36 -0.83 -0.62
N THR A 29 1.65 -1.39 -1.79
CA THR A 29 1.05 -0.90 -3.04
C THR A 29 0.39 -2.06 -3.76
N LEU A 30 -0.92 -1.95 -3.97
CA LEU A 30 -1.72 -2.91 -4.70
C LEU A 30 -1.92 -2.40 -6.12
N VAL A 31 -1.56 -3.23 -7.08
CA VAL A 31 -1.60 -2.93 -8.51
C VAL A 31 -2.76 -3.69 -9.11
N LEU A 32 -3.73 -2.96 -9.63
CA LEU A 32 -4.88 -3.51 -10.30
C LEU A 32 -4.61 -3.51 -11.80
N GLU A 33 -4.56 -4.68 -12.40
CA GLU A 33 -4.34 -4.84 -13.83
C GLU A 33 -5.68 -4.96 -14.56
N PHE A 34 -5.95 -4.02 -15.44
CA PHE A 34 -7.14 -3.99 -16.27
C PHE A 34 -6.82 -4.31 -17.72
N GLN A 35 -7.69 -5.10 -18.34
CA GLN A 35 -7.66 -5.32 -19.77
C GLN A 35 -9.04 -4.99 -20.32
N SER A 36 -9.11 -3.99 -21.19
CA SER A 36 -10.36 -3.51 -21.79
C SER A 36 -11.42 -3.20 -20.73
N GLY A 37 -11.01 -2.55 -19.62
CA GLY A 37 -11.89 -2.20 -18.50
C GLY A 37 -12.27 -3.36 -17.57
N THR A 38 -11.75 -4.57 -17.80
CA THR A 38 -11.98 -5.73 -16.93
C THR A 38 -10.75 -6.02 -16.07
N LEU A 39 -10.92 -6.07 -14.76
CA LEU A 39 -9.86 -6.44 -13.82
C LEU A 39 -9.43 -7.89 -14.04
N GLN A 40 -8.18 -8.09 -14.45
CA GLN A 40 -7.61 -9.42 -14.67
C GLN A 40 -6.87 -9.91 -13.42
N ASN A 41 -6.01 -9.06 -12.85
CA ASN A 41 -5.11 -9.47 -11.77
C ASN A 41 -4.94 -8.36 -10.71
N LEU A 42 -4.48 -8.78 -9.53
CA LEU A 42 -4.06 -7.89 -8.45
C LEU A 42 -2.67 -8.31 -7.95
N TYR A 43 -1.72 -7.39 -8.00
CA TYR A 43 -0.34 -7.65 -7.59
C TYR A 43 0.10 -6.75 -6.46
N TRP A 44 0.80 -7.30 -5.48
CA TRP A 44 1.48 -6.51 -4.46
C TRP A 44 2.84 -6.09 -4.98
N LYS A 45 3.07 -4.78 -5.12
CA LYS A 45 4.37 -4.26 -5.53
C LYS A 45 5.32 -4.26 -4.34
N LYS A 46 6.42 -4.99 -4.49
CA LYS A 46 7.57 -4.93 -3.60
C LYS A 46 8.53 -3.85 -4.09
N PHE A 47 8.98 -2.98 -3.19
CA PHE A 47 9.81 -1.83 -3.56
C PHE A 47 11.30 -2.05 -3.32
N GLY A 48 11.70 -3.21 -2.78
CA GLY A 48 13.07 -3.44 -2.36
C GLY A 48 13.43 -2.61 -1.13
N CYS A 49 14.70 -2.71 -0.73
CA CYS A 49 15.19 -2.09 0.51
C CYS A 49 15.90 -0.75 0.33
N ASP A 50 16.08 -0.30 -0.91
CA ASP A 50 16.80 0.94 -1.25
C ASP A 50 16.19 2.21 -0.62
N LYS A 51 14.92 2.12 -0.19
CA LYS A 51 14.17 3.22 0.44
C LYS A 51 14.01 3.08 1.95
N CYS A 52 14.47 1.98 2.56
CA CYS A 52 14.43 1.75 4.01
C CYS A 52 15.43 2.60 4.79
N SER A 53 16.42 3.21 4.11
CA SER A 53 17.52 3.94 4.75
C SER A 53 17.13 5.29 5.35
N SER A 54 15.87 5.72 5.20
CA SER A 54 15.37 7.01 5.70
C SER A 54 14.97 6.91 7.18
N GLY A 55 15.97 6.85 8.06
CA GLY A 55 15.81 7.09 9.51
C GLY A 55 15.60 5.85 10.37
N GLY A 56 16.66 5.06 10.59
CA GLY A 56 16.97 4.26 11.80
C GLY A 56 15.96 3.24 12.35
N THR A 57 14.74 3.20 11.84
CA THR A 57 13.56 2.55 12.43
C THR A 57 12.98 1.49 11.49
N PHE A 58 13.53 1.37 10.30
CA PHE A 58 13.10 0.42 9.28
C PHE A 58 14.14 -0.67 9.09
N VAL A 59 13.67 -1.91 8.96
CA VAL A 59 14.46 -3.11 8.70
C VAL A 59 14.07 -3.65 7.33
N CYS A 60 15.09 -3.98 6.56
CA CYS A 60 14.93 -4.66 5.28
C CYS A 60 14.67 -6.15 5.51
N LEU A 61 13.49 -6.64 5.14
CA LEU A 61 13.15 -8.06 5.18
C LEU A 61 13.42 -8.70 3.83
N ASN A 62 14.21 -9.78 3.84
CA ASN A 62 14.49 -10.63 2.67
C ASN A 62 14.94 -9.87 1.41
N ASN A 63 15.58 -8.71 1.57
CA ASN A 63 15.99 -7.81 0.48
C ASN A 63 14.83 -7.33 -0.43
N GLN A 64 13.59 -7.47 0.02
CA GLN A 64 12.40 -7.24 -0.81
C GLN A 64 11.46 -6.20 -0.21
N ASP A 65 11.29 -6.22 1.12
CA ASP A 65 10.23 -5.47 1.78
C ASP A 65 10.78 -4.65 2.95
N CYS A 66 10.20 -3.48 3.16
CA CYS A 66 10.58 -2.57 4.24
C CYS A 66 9.62 -2.74 5.42
N ALA A 67 10.13 -3.16 6.57
CA ALA A 67 9.33 -3.36 7.77
C ALA A 67 9.79 -2.46 8.91
N VAL A 68 8.90 -2.23 9.86
CA VAL A 68 9.20 -1.59 11.14
C VAL A 68 9.25 -2.69 12.19
N PRO A 69 10.26 -2.73 13.08
CA PRO A 69 10.24 -3.67 14.19
C PRO A 69 8.98 -3.48 15.04
N SER A 70 8.27 -4.55 15.34
CA SER A 70 6.98 -4.49 16.05
C SER A 70 7.11 -3.80 17.42
N SER A 71 8.26 -3.92 18.08
CA SER A 71 8.57 -3.21 19.34
C SER A 71 8.60 -1.68 19.23
N LYS A 72 8.75 -1.12 18.03
CA LYS A 72 8.71 0.32 17.78
C LYS A 72 7.30 0.83 17.49
N CYS A 73 6.35 -0.07 17.28
CA CYS A 73 4.96 0.28 17.04
C CYS A 73 4.25 0.75 18.31
N LYS A 74 3.41 1.79 18.19
CA LYS A 74 2.60 2.33 19.30
C LYS A 74 1.73 1.29 20.00
N SER A 75 1.22 0.31 19.26
CA SER A 75 0.42 -0.81 19.82
C SER A 75 1.19 -1.65 20.85
N LEU A 76 2.53 -1.62 20.81
CA LEU A 76 3.42 -2.37 21.69
C LEU A 76 4.28 -1.45 22.57
N GLY A 77 3.87 -0.19 22.74
CA GLY A 77 4.55 0.79 23.61
C GLY A 77 5.66 1.60 22.92
N GLY A 78 5.81 1.49 21.61
CA GLY A 78 6.75 2.31 20.84
C GLY A 78 6.21 3.69 20.45
N THR A 79 7.02 4.49 19.75
CA THR A 79 6.66 5.85 19.32
C THR A 79 6.14 5.92 17.88
N PHE A 80 6.35 4.86 17.08
CA PHE A 80 6.04 4.85 15.66
C PHE A 80 4.61 4.39 15.39
N ASP A 81 3.89 5.09 14.52
CA ASP A 81 2.55 4.67 14.11
C ASP A 81 2.65 3.58 13.02
N CYS A 82 2.37 2.34 13.39
CA CYS A 82 2.42 1.19 12.49
C CYS A 82 1.10 0.92 11.77
N ASN A 83 0.31 1.96 11.50
CA ASN A 83 -0.93 1.83 10.77
C ASN A 83 -0.70 1.39 9.32
N LEU A 84 -1.49 0.40 8.91
CA LEU A 84 -1.40 -0.19 7.58
C LEU A 84 -1.95 0.77 6.52
N THR A 85 -1.10 1.14 5.58
CA THR A 85 -1.44 2.03 4.47
C THR A 85 -1.33 1.26 3.16
N VAL A 86 -2.43 1.16 2.41
CA VAL A 86 -2.46 0.55 1.07
C VAL A 86 -2.63 1.63 0.03
N GLN A 87 -1.62 1.81 -0.82
CA GLN A 87 -1.70 2.65 -2.00
C GLN A 87 -2.21 1.82 -3.19
N LEU A 88 -3.15 2.35 -3.96
CA LEU A 88 -3.63 1.70 -5.18
C LEU A 88 -2.90 2.26 -6.41
N ALA A 89 -2.61 1.39 -7.36
CA ALA A 89 -2.10 1.73 -8.68
C ALA A 89 -2.88 0.93 -9.72
N PHE A 90 -3.06 1.49 -10.91
CA PHE A 90 -3.75 0.87 -12.04
C PHE A 90 -2.78 0.66 -13.20
N SER A 91 -2.93 -0.45 -13.90
CA SER A 91 -2.17 -0.80 -15.10
C SER A 91 -3.12 -1.30 -16.18
N GLY A 92 -2.71 -1.16 -17.44
CA GLY A 92 -3.43 -1.71 -18.59
C GLY A 92 -4.40 -0.71 -19.21
N THR A 93 -5.57 -1.16 -19.65
CA THR A 93 -6.51 -0.34 -20.44
C THR A 93 -7.92 -0.30 -19.89
N ASP A 94 -8.60 0.82 -20.13
CA ASP A 94 -10.02 0.98 -19.86
C ASP A 94 -10.89 0.31 -20.94
N LYS A 95 -12.21 0.42 -20.81
CA LYS A 95 -13.19 -0.17 -21.74
C LYS A 95 -13.14 0.39 -23.16
N ASN A 96 -12.58 1.58 -23.35
CA ASN A 96 -12.34 2.21 -24.64
C ASN A 96 -10.94 1.91 -25.20
N LEU A 97 -10.19 1.04 -24.54
CA LEU A 97 -8.80 0.69 -24.84
C LEU A 97 -7.80 1.81 -24.54
N ASP A 98 -8.20 2.84 -23.79
CA ASP A 98 -7.31 3.91 -23.37
C ASP A 98 -6.40 3.44 -22.24
N ALA A 99 -5.11 3.79 -22.32
CA ALA A 99 -4.11 3.37 -21.35
C ALA A 99 -4.33 4.02 -19.97
N LEU A 100 -4.43 3.19 -18.94
CA LEU A 100 -4.42 3.60 -17.54
C LEU A 100 -2.97 3.86 -17.12
N ASN A 101 -2.53 5.10 -17.29
CA ASN A 101 -1.13 5.50 -17.08
C ASN A 101 -0.70 5.61 -15.61
N SER A 102 -1.58 5.25 -14.67
CA SER A 102 -1.28 5.45 -13.25
C SER A 102 -0.09 4.62 -12.76
N TRP A 103 0.30 3.52 -13.42
CA TRP A 103 1.54 2.80 -13.08
C TRP A 103 2.80 3.63 -13.30
N TYR A 104 2.84 4.37 -14.42
CA TYR A 104 3.91 5.32 -14.75
C TYR A 104 3.83 6.55 -13.84
N GLU A 105 2.62 7.04 -13.57
CA GLU A 105 2.42 8.18 -12.70
C GLU A 105 2.67 7.84 -11.24
N VAL A 106 2.44 6.62 -10.73
CA VAL A 106 2.78 6.23 -9.34
C VAL A 106 4.29 6.22 -9.13
N LYS A 107 5.07 5.82 -10.14
CA LYS A 107 6.54 5.93 -10.11
C LYS A 107 6.99 7.40 -9.99
N ASN A 108 6.28 8.32 -10.63
CA ASN A 108 6.60 9.76 -10.65
C ASN A 108 5.95 10.58 -9.51
N LEU A 109 4.76 10.19 -9.05
CA LEU A 109 3.96 10.85 -8.01
C LEU A 109 4.36 10.41 -6.60
N ARG A 110 5.05 9.28 -6.42
CA ARG A 110 5.60 8.92 -5.10
C ARG A 110 6.73 9.84 -4.62
N GLN A 111 7.35 10.61 -5.53
CA GLN A 111 8.22 11.74 -5.17
C GLN A 111 7.46 12.83 -4.40
N TYR A 112 6.16 12.92 -4.68
CA TYR A 112 5.20 13.88 -4.14
C TYR A 112 4.15 13.20 -3.27
N SER A 113 4.40 11.97 -2.79
CA SER A 113 3.35 11.15 -2.19
C SER A 113 2.66 11.97 -1.12
N LEU A 114 1.37 12.20 -1.33
CA LEU A 114 0.49 13.05 -0.54
C LEU A 114 0.27 12.51 0.87
N PHE A 115 1.12 11.60 1.37
CA PHE A 115 1.15 11.13 2.74
C PHE A 115 1.02 12.31 3.72
N ARG A 116 1.74 13.41 3.47
CA ARG A 116 1.67 14.64 4.28
C ARG A 116 0.35 15.42 4.14
N LEU A 117 -0.32 15.29 3.00
CA LEU A 117 -1.62 15.93 2.72
C LEU A 117 -2.78 15.12 3.30
N PHE A 118 -2.71 13.78 3.28
CA PHE A 118 -3.70 12.90 3.88
C PHE A 118 -3.50 12.68 5.39
N SER A 119 -2.28 12.85 5.93
CA SER A 119 -2.04 12.80 7.38
C SER A 119 -2.78 13.91 8.12
N ASN A 120 -2.77 15.12 7.57
CA ASN A 120 -3.46 16.28 8.16
C ASN A 120 -4.99 16.12 8.12
N VAL A 121 -5.52 15.45 7.10
CA VAL A 121 -6.96 15.16 7.00
C VAL A 121 -7.38 14.12 8.04
N ARG A 122 -6.54 13.11 8.32
CA ARG A 122 -6.78 12.15 9.40
C ARG A 122 -6.85 12.85 10.76
N ASP A 123 -5.90 13.73 11.07
CA ASP A 123 -5.88 14.44 12.36
C ASP A 123 -7.06 15.42 12.48
N SER A 124 -7.45 16.08 11.39
CA SER A 124 -8.59 17.01 11.38
C SER A 124 -9.96 16.33 11.49
N ILE A 125 -10.10 15.09 11.01
CA ILE A 125 -11.37 14.34 11.06
C ILE A 125 -11.47 13.54 12.37
N MET A 126 -10.37 12.93 12.83
CA MET A 126 -10.38 12.10 14.04
C MET A 126 -10.27 12.90 15.34
N GLY A 127 -9.78 14.15 15.31
CA GLY A 127 -9.76 15.04 16.46
C GLY A 127 -11.13 15.60 16.87
N LYS A 128 -12.18 15.44 16.03
CA LYS A 128 -13.54 15.96 16.29
C LYS A 128 -14.52 14.95 16.89
N TYR A 129 -14.13 13.68 17.03
CA TYR A 129 -15.01 12.61 17.51
C TYR A 129 -14.57 11.94 18.82
N LEU A 130 -13.68 12.57 19.59
CA LEU A 130 -13.36 12.18 20.96
C LEU A 130 -13.89 13.25 21.92
N PHE A 131 -15.13 13.04 22.38
CA PHE A 131 -15.64 13.51 23.66
C PHE A 131 -15.56 12.35 24.66
#